data_AF-A0A946ECC1-F1
#
_entry.id   AF-A0A946ECC1-F1
#
_cell.length_a   1.000
_cell.length_b   1.000
_cell.length_c   1.000
_cell.angle_alpha   90.00
_cell.angle_beta   90.00
_cell.angle_gamma   90.00
#
_symmetry.space_group_name_H-M   'P 1'
#
loop_
_entity.id
_entity.type
_entity.pdbx_description
1 polymer ?
#
loop_
_entity_poly.entity_id
_entity_poly.type
_entity_poly.pdbx_seq_one_letter_code
_entity_poly.pdbx_strand_id
1 'polypeptide(L)'
;EGRAQAVKKLAGLPFVMVPYAKPGLPLTREILSRVTPDTKVILLQNHGLICCGDTVDDVSNLIREVEMRLAMAERSHQDKLPNKPAPEGFAWAYEGWVAKDEWAMMHAKAGSYYPDHVVFLGPALPSLDEGRWPAVLHEGTGIALRVEATPSQRAMLRCLSDILARLPCDWTLEPIGLDAEAELLNWDAEKYRQSLAASA
;
A
#
# COMPACT_ATOMS: atom_id res chain seq x y z
N GLU A 1 -10.60 14.27 1.39
CA GLU A 1 -10.63 14.43 -0.08
C GLU A 1 -10.91 13.10 -0.76
N GLY A 2 -9.98 12.13 -0.71
CA GLY A 2 -10.18 10.81 -1.32
C GLY A 2 -11.42 10.05 -0.84
N ARG A 3 -11.70 10.08 0.47
CA ARG A 3 -12.92 9.50 1.07
C ARG A 3 -14.20 10.07 0.42
N ALA A 4 -14.28 11.39 0.25
CA ALA A 4 -15.44 12.04 -0.37
C ALA A 4 -15.59 11.68 -1.86
N GLN A 5 -14.48 11.57 -2.59
CA GLN A 5 -14.50 11.12 -3.99
C GLN A 5 -14.96 9.66 -4.12
N ALA A 6 -14.49 8.78 -3.24
CA ALA A 6 -14.94 7.38 -3.21
C ALA A 6 -16.44 7.29 -2.96
N VAL A 7 -16.98 8.04 -1.99
CA VAL A 7 -18.43 8.11 -1.73
C VAL A 7 -19.20 8.54 -2.97
N LYS A 8 -18.73 9.59 -3.66
CA LYS A 8 -19.38 10.08 -4.89
C LYS A 8 -19.33 9.04 -6.01
N LYS A 9 -18.19 8.41 -6.25
CA LYS A 9 -17.97 7.45 -7.34
C LYS A 9 -18.72 6.12 -7.12
N LEU A 10 -18.86 5.70 -5.87
CA LEU A 10 -19.56 4.47 -5.49
C LEU A 10 -21.06 4.68 -5.22
N ALA A 11 -21.59 5.89 -5.44
CA ALA A 11 -23.01 6.16 -5.29
C ALA A 11 -23.86 5.17 -6.09
N GLY A 12 -24.92 4.66 -5.46
CA GLY A 12 -25.83 3.65 -6.02
C GLY A 12 -25.40 2.20 -5.81
N LEU A 13 -24.18 1.93 -5.33
CA LEU A 13 -23.80 0.60 -4.86
C LEU A 13 -24.14 0.46 -3.36
N PRO A 14 -24.51 -0.74 -2.88
CA PRO A 14 -24.73 -1.00 -1.46
C PRO A 14 -23.37 -1.13 -0.75
N PHE A 15 -22.67 0.00 -0.64
CA PHE A 15 -21.32 0.07 -0.11
C PHE A 15 -21.27 0.69 1.28
N VAL A 16 -20.29 0.26 2.07
CA VAL A 16 -19.88 0.92 3.31
C VAL A 16 -18.39 1.23 3.28
N MET A 17 -18.00 2.30 3.97
CA MET A 17 -16.60 2.64 4.19
C MET A 17 -16.23 2.34 5.62
N VAL A 18 -15.16 1.57 5.81
CA VAL A 18 -14.67 1.15 7.14
C VAL A 18 -13.37 1.91 7.42
N PRO A 19 -13.24 2.57 8.57
CA PRO A 19 -11.99 3.23 8.94
C PRO A 19 -10.86 2.20 9.06
N TYR A 20 -9.62 2.68 9.01
CA TYR A 20 -8.49 1.81 9.23
C TYR A 20 -8.57 1.14 10.61
N ALA A 21 -8.32 -0.16 10.63
CA ALA A 21 -8.08 -0.95 11.82
C ALA A 21 -7.12 -2.08 11.47
N LYS A 22 -6.35 -2.53 12.45
CA LYS A 22 -5.37 -3.60 12.27
C LYS A 22 -6.04 -4.87 11.69
N PRO A 23 -5.45 -5.48 10.64
CA PRO A 23 -5.95 -6.75 10.10
C PRO A 23 -6.15 -7.81 11.18
N GLY A 24 -7.21 -8.62 11.03
CA GLY A 24 -7.64 -9.59 12.03
C GLY A 24 -8.82 -9.10 12.85
N LEU A 25 -8.88 -9.49 14.14
CA LEU A 25 -10.04 -9.24 15.00
C LEU A 25 -10.49 -7.76 15.09
N PRO A 26 -9.58 -6.76 15.19
CA PRO A 26 -9.99 -5.35 15.22
C PRO A 26 -10.75 -4.94 13.96
N LEU A 27 -10.17 -5.22 12.78
CA LEU A 27 -10.82 -4.95 11.50
C LEU A 27 -12.15 -5.69 11.34
N THR A 28 -12.22 -6.96 11.73
CA THR A 28 -13.46 -7.73 11.66
C THR A 28 -14.57 -7.08 12.49
N ARG A 29 -14.26 -6.57 13.69
CA ARG A 29 -15.24 -5.84 14.52
C ARG A 29 -15.70 -4.54 13.86
N GLU A 30 -14.77 -3.77 13.30
CA GLU A 30 -15.11 -2.53 12.58
C GLU A 30 -16.01 -2.80 11.36
N ILE A 31 -15.74 -3.87 10.61
CA ILE A 31 -16.60 -4.30 9.50
C ILE A 31 -18.00 -4.68 10.02
N LEU A 32 -18.08 -5.60 10.99
CA LEU A 32 -19.37 -6.11 11.51
C LEU A 32 -20.26 -5.03 12.12
N SER A 33 -19.67 -3.96 12.67
CA SER A 33 -20.43 -2.83 13.22
C SER A 33 -21.12 -1.94 12.16
N ARG A 34 -20.75 -2.07 10.88
CA ARG A 34 -21.22 -1.19 9.79
C ARG A 34 -21.99 -1.91 8.70
N VAL A 35 -21.70 -3.18 8.46
CA VAL A 35 -22.36 -3.94 7.39
C VAL A 35 -23.81 -4.25 7.76
N THR A 36 -24.65 -4.29 6.74
CA THR A 36 -26.03 -4.81 6.77
C THR A 36 -26.12 -6.07 5.89
N PRO A 37 -27.21 -6.85 5.98
CA PRO A 37 -27.42 -7.97 5.06
C PRO A 37 -27.38 -7.59 3.56
N ASP A 38 -27.70 -6.33 3.24
CA ASP A 38 -27.70 -5.81 1.87
C ASP A 38 -26.31 -5.34 1.40
N THR A 39 -25.34 -5.18 2.29
CA THR A 39 -24.02 -4.65 1.95
C THR A 39 -23.27 -5.61 1.02
N LYS A 40 -22.83 -5.12 -0.13
CA LYS A 40 -22.04 -5.90 -1.11
C LYS A 40 -20.62 -5.37 -1.34
N VAL A 41 -20.34 -4.12 -0.97
CA VAL A 41 -19.03 -3.50 -1.16
C VAL A 41 -18.54 -2.93 0.16
N ILE A 42 -17.34 -3.28 0.58
CA ILE A 42 -16.73 -2.79 1.82
C ILE A 42 -15.37 -2.19 1.45
N LEU A 43 -15.29 -0.86 1.47
CA LEU A 43 -14.04 -0.16 1.22
C LEU A 43 -13.31 0.08 2.54
N LEU A 44 -12.13 -0.51 2.67
CA LEU A 44 -11.30 -0.45 3.88
C LEU A 44 -10.26 0.66 3.71
N GLN A 45 -10.38 1.72 4.51
CA GLN A 45 -9.43 2.83 4.46
C GLN A 45 -8.01 2.32 4.77
N ASN A 46 -7.04 2.77 3.97
CA ASN A 46 -5.63 2.38 4.07
C ASN A 46 -5.42 0.86 4.10
N HIS A 47 -6.24 0.09 3.36
CA HIS A 47 -6.12 -1.37 3.36
C HIS A 47 -6.56 -2.00 2.04
N GLY A 48 -7.83 -1.89 1.64
CA GLY A 48 -8.29 -2.63 0.46
C GLY A 48 -9.80 -2.65 0.28
N LEU A 49 -10.28 -3.69 -0.41
CA LEU A 49 -11.65 -3.83 -0.87
C LEU A 49 -12.15 -5.26 -0.57
N ILE A 50 -13.39 -5.36 -0.10
CA ILE A 50 -14.12 -6.64 -0.04
C ILE A 50 -15.40 -6.47 -0.85
N CYS A 51 -15.65 -7.42 -1.76
CA CYS A 51 -16.89 -7.51 -2.53
C CYS A 51 -17.58 -8.84 -2.23
N CYS A 52 -18.89 -8.82 -2.07
CA CYS A 52 -19.72 -9.99 -1.79
C CYS A 52 -20.73 -10.19 -2.92
N GLY A 53 -21.02 -11.45 -3.23
CA GLY A 53 -21.97 -11.87 -4.26
C GLY A 53 -22.36 -13.32 -4.03
N ASP A 54 -23.43 -13.77 -4.67
CA ASP A 54 -23.95 -15.13 -4.47
C ASP A 54 -23.13 -16.15 -5.27
N THR A 55 -22.47 -15.70 -6.34
CA THR A 55 -21.54 -16.49 -7.15
C THR A 55 -20.19 -15.79 -7.32
N VAL A 56 -19.18 -16.57 -7.74
CA VAL A 56 -17.85 -16.03 -8.09
C VAL A 56 -17.93 -15.02 -9.24
N ASP A 57 -18.83 -15.24 -10.19
CA ASP A 57 -19.03 -14.33 -11.32
C ASP A 57 -19.63 -13.00 -10.86
N ASP A 58 -20.61 -13.03 -9.93
CA ASP A 58 -21.17 -11.81 -9.35
C ASP A 58 -20.10 -10.99 -8.62
N VAL A 59 -19.28 -11.65 -7.81
CA VAL A 59 -18.17 -11.00 -7.10
C VAL A 59 -17.17 -10.41 -8.10
N SER A 60 -16.80 -11.18 -9.13
CA SER A 60 -15.84 -10.73 -10.15
C SER A 60 -16.35 -9.52 -10.93
N ASN A 61 -17.64 -9.51 -11.27
CA ASN A 61 -18.27 -8.38 -11.96
C ASN A 61 -18.36 -7.14 -11.07
N LEU A 62 -18.69 -7.33 -9.79
CA LEU A 62 -18.75 -6.23 -8.82
C LEU A 62 -17.37 -5.63 -8.55
N ILE A 63 -16.32 -6.45 -8.43
CA ILE A 63 -14.93 -5.96 -8.31
C ILE A 63 -14.57 -5.10 -9.53
N ARG A 64 -14.81 -5.58 -10.75
CA ARG A 64 -14.52 -4.82 -11.98
C ARG A 64 -15.28 -3.50 -12.03
N GLU A 65 -16.54 -3.49 -11.62
CA GLU A 65 -17.34 -2.27 -11.56
C GLU A 65 -16.76 -1.26 -10.56
N VAL A 66 -16.43 -1.71 -9.35
CA VAL A 66 -15.82 -0.88 -8.32
C VAL A 66 -14.48 -0.32 -8.78
N GLU A 67 -13.60 -1.15 -9.34
CA GLU A 67 -12.31 -0.74 -9.89
C GLU A 67 -12.47 0.29 -11.00
N MET A 68 -13.39 0.08 -11.94
CA MET A 68 -13.69 1.00 -13.03
C MET A 68 -14.18 2.36 -12.51
N ARG A 69 -15.09 2.38 -11.53
CA ARG A 69 -15.58 3.62 -10.91
C ARG A 69 -14.48 4.34 -10.14
N LEU A 70 -13.66 3.60 -9.40
CA LEU A 70 -12.59 4.16 -8.56
C LEU A 70 -11.33 4.53 -9.34
N ALA A 71 -11.16 4.04 -10.56
CA ALA A 71 -9.98 4.26 -11.40
C ALA A 71 -9.50 5.72 -11.39
N MET A 72 -8.17 5.86 -11.29
CA MET A 72 -7.46 7.14 -11.30
C MET A 72 -6.33 7.04 -12.33
N ALA A 73 -6.19 8.09 -13.14
CA ALA A 73 -5.09 8.18 -14.09
C ALA A 73 -3.77 8.37 -13.35
N GLU A 74 -2.71 7.76 -13.87
CA GLU A 74 -1.36 8.03 -13.39
C GLU A 74 -0.91 9.43 -13.81
N ARG A 75 -0.24 10.13 -12.90
CA ARG A 75 0.51 11.34 -13.19
C ARG A 75 1.76 10.96 -13.96
N SER A 76 2.14 11.79 -14.92
CA SER A 76 3.40 11.60 -15.65
C SER A 76 4.59 11.73 -14.70
N HIS A 77 5.51 10.77 -14.77
CA HIS A 77 6.76 10.75 -14.03
C HIS A 77 7.88 10.17 -14.91
N GLN A 78 9.14 10.34 -14.51
CA GLN A 78 10.30 9.87 -15.28
C GLN A 78 10.97 8.66 -14.62
N ASP A 79 10.79 7.49 -15.24
CA ASP A 79 11.42 6.23 -14.83
C ASP A 79 12.80 6.06 -15.44
N LYS A 80 13.73 6.92 -15.04
CA LYS A 80 15.14 6.78 -15.40
C LYS A 80 15.92 6.18 -14.24
N LEU A 81 16.57 5.05 -14.43
CA LEU A 81 17.51 4.54 -13.44
C LEU A 81 18.68 5.53 -13.28
N PRO A 82 19.28 5.63 -12.08
CA PRO A 82 20.46 6.46 -11.87
C PRO A 82 21.62 6.04 -12.77
N ASN A 83 22.34 7.02 -13.32
CA ASN A 83 23.55 6.78 -14.10
C ASN A 83 24.79 6.65 -13.20
N LYS A 84 24.70 5.79 -12.18
CA LYS A 84 25.79 5.45 -11.25
C LYS A 84 25.52 4.07 -10.65
N PRO A 85 26.55 3.33 -10.18
CA PRO A 85 26.32 2.07 -9.49
C PRO A 85 25.43 2.27 -8.26
N ALA A 86 24.60 1.27 -7.97
CA ALA A 86 23.89 1.19 -6.71
C ALA A 86 24.88 0.85 -5.57
N PRO A 87 24.51 1.10 -4.30
CA PRO A 87 25.31 0.64 -3.16
C PRO A 87 25.56 -0.87 -3.21
N GLU A 88 26.63 -1.34 -2.56
CA GLU A 88 26.96 -2.76 -2.49
C GLU A 88 25.80 -3.57 -1.88
N GLY A 89 25.41 -4.66 -2.55
CA GLY A 89 24.25 -5.47 -2.15
C GLY A 89 22.89 -4.95 -2.65
N PHE A 90 22.87 -3.86 -3.42
CA PHE A 90 21.64 -3.27 -3.94
C PHE A 90 21.64 -3.18 -5.48
N ALA A 91 20.44 -3.08 -6.03
CA ALA A 91 20.18 -2.63 -7.38
C ALA A 91 19.26 -1.40 -7.34
N TRP A 92 19.35 -0.51 -8.34
CA TRP A 92 18.39 0.57 -8.47
C TRP A 92 17.02 0.01 -8.90
N ALA A 93 15.99 0.37 -8.15
CA ALA A 93 14.60 0.01 -8.46
C ALA A 93 14.04 0.88 -9.59
N TYR A 94 13.14 0.32 -10.41
CA TYR A 94 12.46 1.06 -11.48
C TYR A 94 11.57 2.17 -10.92
N GLU A 95 11.03 1.95 -9.72
CA GLU A 95 10.24 2.88 -8.91
C GLU A 95 11.07 4.07 -8.37
N GLY A 96 12.33 4.21 -8.80
CA GLY A 96 13.24 5.26 -8.35
C GLY A 96 12.79 6.70 -8.65
N TRP A 97 11.76 6.90 -9.49
CA TRP A 97 11.14 8.22 -9.69
C TRP A 97 10.57 8.78 -8.38
N VAL A 98 10.10 7.92 -7.46
CA VAL A 98 9.56 8.32 -6.16
C VAL A 98 10.58 9.11 -5.34
N ALA A 99 11.87 8.81 -5.47
CA ALA A 99 12.94 9.53 -4.78
C ALA A 99 13.32 10.86 -5.45
N LYS A 100 12.82 11.14 -6.65
CA LYS A 100 13.14 12.33 -7.47
C LYS A 100 12.01 13.35 -7.51
N ASP A 101 10.78 12.89 -7.33
CA ASP A 101 9.60 13.74 -7.19
C ASP A 101 9.46 14.16 -5.72
N GLU A 102 9.50 15.46 -5.46
CA GLU A 102 9.50 15.99 -4.08
C GLU A 102 8.26 15.56 -3.29
N TRP A 103 7.09 15.59 -3.94
CA TRP A 103 5.83 15.20 -3.32
C TRP A 103 5.80 13.71 -3.00
N ALA A 104 6.19 12.85 -3.94
CA ALA A 104 6.21 11.40 -3.74
C ALA A 104 7.26 11.01 -2.69
N MET A 105 8.44 11.61 -2.73
CA MET A 105 9.52 11.37 -1.78
C MET A 105 9.08 11.72 -0.36
N MET A 106 8.48 12.89 -0.16
CA MET A 106 7.97 13.33 1.14
C MET A 106 7.00 12.30 1.71
N HIS A 107 6.05 11.82 0.90
CA HIS A 107 5.05 10.85 1.34
C HIS A 107 5.58 9.44 1.52
N ALA A 108 6.56 9.00 0.71
CA ALA A 108 7.22 7.71 0.87
C ALA A 108 8.01 7.63 2.19
N LYS A 109 8.49 8.77 2.70
CA LYS A 109 9.20 8.88 3.99
C LYS A 109 8.27 9.14 5.19
N ALA A 110 7.05 9.59 4.96
CA ALA A 110 6.15 10.04 6.03
C ALA A 110 5.49 8.89 6.82
N GLY A 111 5.45 7.69 6.25
CA GLY A 111 4.82 6.52 6.85
C GLY A 111 4.33 5.52 5.81
N SER A 112 3.63 4.50 6.28
CA SER A 112 3.01 3.46 5.45
C SER A 112 1.51 3.71 5.27
N TYR A 113 1.00 3.40 4.08
CA TYR A 113 -0.40 3.66 3.71
C TYR A 113 -1.27 2.40 3.65
N TYR A 114 -0.69 1.22 3.85
CA TYR A 114 -1.39 -0.07 3.89
C TYR A 114 -0.56 -1.12 4.66
N PRO A 115 -1.19 -2.13 5.29
CA PRO A 115 -0.50 -3.08 6.17
C PRO A 115 0.64 -3.86 5.51
N ASP A 116 0.44 -4.32 4.28
CA ASP A 116 1.44 -5.14 3.59
C ASP A 116 2.73 -4.35 3.28
N HIS A 117 2.64 -3.03 3.10
CA HIS A 117 3.82 -2.17 3.05
C HIS A 117 4.69 -2.42 4.30
N VAL A 118 4.09 -2.29 5.48
CA VAL A 118 4.80 -2.43 6.76
C VAL A 118 5.42 -3.80 6.89
N VAL A 119 4.64 -4.83 6.58
CA VAL A 119 5.02 -6.22 6.72
C VAL A 119 6.22 -6.58 5.83
N PHE A 120 6.25 -6.10 4.60
CA PHE A 120 7.26 -6.50 3.62
C PHE A 120 8.41 -5.50 3.49
N LEU A 121 8.15 -4.21 3.53
CA LEU A 121 9.15 -3.14 3.36
C LEU A 121 9.61 -2.50 4.66
N GLY A 122 8.84 -2.65 5.73
CA GLY A 122 9.03 -1.89 6.97
C GLY A 122 8.18 -0.62 7.04
N PRO A 123 8.36 0.18 8.10
CA PRO A 123 7.67 1.46 8.26
C PRO A 123 8.29 2.52 7.35
N ALA A 124 7.49 3.11 6.46
CA ALA A 124 7.96 4.05 5.44
C ALA A 124 9.16 3.52 4.61
N LEU A 125 9.65 4.33 3.67
CA LEU A 125 10.97 4.10 3.09
C LEU A 125 12.06 4.83 3.90
N PRO A 126 13.05 4.10 4.44
CA PRO A 126 14.15 4.72 5.18
C PRO A 126 15.09 5.47 4.25
N SER A 127 15.70 6.55 4.73
CA SER A 127 16.77 7.27 4.01
C SER A 127 18.18 6.77 4.32
N LEU A 128 18.31 5.87 5.30
CA LEU A 128 19.58 5.28 5.73
C LEU A 128 19.45 3.75 5.71
N ASP A 129 20.51 3.08 5.28
CA ASP A 129 20.57 1.62 5.36
C ASP A 129 20.94 1.18 6.79
N GLU A 130 19.97 0.64 7.51
CA GLU A 130 20.17 0.03 8.82
C GLU A 130 20.38 -1.50 8.73
N GLY A 131 20.57 -2.05 7.53
CA GLY A 131 20.82 -3.47 7.31
C GLY A 131 19.58 -4.37 7.36
N ARG A 132 18.40 -3.83 7.72
CA ARG A 132 17.18 -4.61 7.97
C ARG A 132 16.07 -4.45 6.93
N TRP A 133 16.03 -3.34 6.21
CA TRP A 133 14.94 -3.02 5.28
C TRP A 133 15.32 -3.38 3.84
N PRO A 134 14.38 -3.89 3.03
CA PRO A 134 14.66 -4.31 1.66
C PRO A 134 14.91 -3.14 0.71
N ALA A 135 14.36 -1.96 0.98
CA ALA A 135 14.48 -0.78 0.13
C ALA A 135 14.97 0.42 0.94
N VAL A 136 15.84 1.22 0.34
CA VAL A 136 16.38 2.46 0.92
C VAL A 136 16.21 3.58 -0.10
N LEU A 137 15.62 4.68 0.33
CA LEU A 137 15.39 5.86 -0.50
C LEU A 137 16.65 6.73 -0.51
N HIS A 138 17.22 6.96 -1.69
CA HIS A 138 18.31 7.91 -1.91
C HIS A 138 17.75 9.19 -2.54
N GLU A 139 17.60 10.24 -1.74
CA GLU A 139 16.98 11.50 -2.13
C GLU A 139 17.59 12.09 -3.42
N GLY A 140 16.71 12.53 -4.33
CA GLY A 140 17.06 13.05 -5.66
C GLY A 140 17.71 12.04 -6.61
N THR A 141 17.97 10.81 -6.15
CA THR A 141 18.71 9.80 -6.90
C THR A 141 17.79 8.67 -7.34
N GLY A 142 17.23 7.90 -6.42
CA GLY A 142 16.52 6.66 -6.71
C GLY A 142 16.25 5.84 -5.46
N ILE A 143 15.65 4.67 -5.64
CA ILE A 143 15.44 3.71 -4.54
C ILE A 143 16.40 2.54 -4.76
N ALA A 144 17.25 2.28 -3.77
CA ALA A 144 18.12 1.12 -3.75
C ALA A 144 17.34 -0.04 -3.14
N LEU A 145 17.13 -1.10 -3.91
CA LEU A 145 16.47 -2.32 -3.49
C LEU A 145 17.50 -3.44 -3.36
N ARG A 146 17.47 -4.18 -2.25
CA ARG A 146 18.34 -5.33 -2.00
C ARG A 146 18.24 -6.34 -3.14
N VAL A 147 19.37 -6.87 -3.59
CA VAL A 147 19.40 -7.84 -4.70
C VAL A 147 18.63 -9.12 -4.35
N GLU A 148 18.64 -9.48 -3.08
CA GLU A 148 17.94 -10.60 -2.46
C GLU A 148 16.49 -10.32 -2.09
N ALA A 149 15.96 -9.13 -2.41
CA ALA A 149 14.56 -8.80 -2.12
C ALA A 149 13.63 -9.91 -2.65
N THR A 150 12.57 -10.22 -1.94
CA THR A 150 11.61 -11.24 -2.35
C THR A 150 10.66 -10.70 -3.43
N PRO A 151 9.94 -11.56 -4.17
CA PRO A 151 8.88 -11.11 -5.08
C PRO A 151 7.82 -10.26 -4.38
N SER A 152 7.49 -10.57 -3.13
CA SER A 152 6.51 -9.79 -2.35
C SER A 152 7.05 -8.40 -2.00
N GLN A 153 8.32 -8.29 -1.62
CA GLN A 153 8.96 -6.99 -1.37
C GLN A 153 9.00 -6.12 -2.63
N ARG A 154 9.37 -6.70 -3.78
CA ARG A 154 9.30 -6.01 -5.08
C ARG A 154 7.88 -5.53 -5.39
N ALA A 155 6.89 -6.39 -5.20
CA ALA A 155 5.48 -6.05 -5.45
C ALA A 155 5.00 -4.91 -4.55
N MET A 156 5.42 -4.89 -3.27
CA MET A 156 5.03 -3.81 -2.35
C MET A 156 5.70 -2.49 -2.69
N LEU A 157 6.96 -2.49 -3.16
CA LEU A 157 7.60 -1.26 -3.62
C LEU A 157 6.89 -0.70 -4.86
N ARG A 158 6.53 -1.58 -5.81
CA ARG A 158 5.71 -1.22 -6.96
C ARG A 158 4.34 -0.66 -6.54
N CYS A 159 3.68 -1.29 -5.58
CA CYS A 159 2.38 -0.83 -5.08
C CYS A 159 2.47 0.59 -4.49
N LEU A 160 3.50 0.89 -3.71
CA LEU A 160 3.74 2.24 -3.21
C LEU A 160 3.91 3.24 -4.36
N SER A 161 4.72 2.90 -5.37
CA SER A 161 4.89 3.70 -6.57
C SER A 161 3.55 3.92 -7.30
N ASP A 162 2.76 2.87 -7.52
CA ASP A 162 1.48 2.93 -8.22
C ASP A 162 0.46 3.83 -7.50
N ILE A 163 0.46 3.81 -6.16
CA ILE A 163 -0.36 4.69 -5.32
C ILE A 163 0.08 6.14 -5.47
N LEU A 164 1.37 6.42 -5.25
CA LEU A 164 1.90 7.79 -5.30
C LEU A 164 1.77 8.40 -6.70
N ALA A 165 1.88 7.60 -7.76
CA ALA A 165 1.68 8.04 -9.13
C ALA A 165 0.25 8.50 -9.41
N ARG A 166 -0.76 7.99 -8.70
CA ARG A 166 -2.18 8.30 -8.98
C ARG A 166 -2.78 9.39 -8.11
N LEU A 167 -2.24 9.57 -6.90
CA LEU A 167 -2.81 10.51 -5.95
C LEU A 167 -2.57 11.97 -6.38
N PRO A 168 -3.60 12.83 -6.34
CA PRO A 168 -3.45 14.27 -6.56
C PRO A 168 -2.57 14.92 -5.49
N CYS A 169 -1.69 15.82 -5.91
CA CYS A 169 -0.71 16.42 -5.00
C CYS A 169 -1.32 17.38 -3.96
N ASP A 170 -2.54 17.87 -4.22
CA ASP A 170 -3.30 18.74 -3.34
C ASP A 170 -4.12 17.97 -2.29
N TRP A 171 -4.10 16.63 -2.31
CA TRP A 171 -4.78 15.81 -1.31
C TRP A 171 -3.90 15.58 -0.09
N THR A 172 -4.55 15.59 1.08
CA THR A 172 -3.92 15.18 2.32
C THR A 172 -3.84 13.66 2.40
N LEU A 173 -2.63 13.13 2.58
CA LEU A 173 -2.38 11.71 2.81
C LEU A 173 -2.15 11.45 4.29
N GLU A 174 -2.91 10.52 4.85
CA GLU A 174 -2.80 10.09 6.25
C GLU A 174 -2.19 8.68 6.27
N PRO A 175 -0.94 8.51 6.78
CA PRO A 175 -0.38 7.20 7.06
C PRO A 175 -1.21 6.47 8.12
N ILE A 176 -1.04 5.16 8.22
CA ILE A 176 -1.73 4.34 9.24
C ILE A 176 -1.27 4.67 10.68
N GLY A 177 -0.15 5.37 10.82
CA GLY A 177 0.39 5.85 12.09
C GLY A 177 1.40 4.91 12.72
N LEU A 178 2.28 5.48 13.55
CA LEU A 178 3.42 4.79 14.17
C LEU A 178 2.97 3.60 15.04
N ASP A 179 1.88 3.75 15.80
CA ASP A 179 1.37 2.68 16.66
C ASP A 179 0.90 1.49 15.82
N ALA A 180 0.19 1.74 14.72
CA ALA A 180 -0.27 0.69 13.81
C ALA A 180 0.90 -0.01 13.10
N GLU A 181 1.91 0.74 12.68
CA GLU A 181 3.13 0.16 12.10
C GLU A 181 3.86 -0.73 13.11
N ALA A 182 4.05 -0.25 14.35
CA ALA A 182 4.69 -1.01 15.41
C ALA A 182 3.92 -2.30 15.78
N GLU A 183 2.59 -2.22 15.82
CA GLU A 183 1.72 -3.37 16.07
C GLU A 183 1.80 -4.43 14.98
N LEU A 184 2.07 -4.05 13.72
CA LEU A 184 2.20 -4.96 12.60
C LEU A 184 3.56 -5.66 12.58
N LEU A 185 4.64 -4.93 12.92
CA LEU A 185 6.01 -5.48 12.95
C LEU A 185 6.23 -6.45 14.12
N ASN A 186 5.62 -6.19 15.28
CA ASN A 186 5.83 -7.00 16.49
C ASN A 186 4.87 -8.19 16.62
N TRP A 187 4.07 -8.48 15.60
CA TRP A 187 2.97 -9.44 15.69
C TRP A 187 3.42 -10.90 15.51
N ASP A 188 2.97 -11.76 16.42
CA ASP A 188 3.24 -13.21 16.44
C ASP A 188 2.80 -13.97 15.18
N ALA A 189 1.69 -13.58 14.54
CA ALA A 189 1.25 -14.20 13.29
C ALA A 189 2.19 -13.86 12.12
N GLU A 190 2.76 -12.65 12.12
CA GLU A 190 3.75 -12.24 11.14
C GLU A 190 5.09 -12.93 11.38
N LYS A 191 5.53 -13.04 12.64
CA LYS A 191 6.71 -13.85 13.01
C LYS A 191 6.55 -15.31 12.55
N TYR A 192 5.35 -15.87 12.69
CA TYR A 192 5.04 -17.21 12.19
C TYR A 192 5.11 -17.28 10.65
N ARG A 193 4.52 -16.32 9.93
CA ARG A 193 4.61 -16.24 8.45
C ARG A 193 6.05 -16.08 7.97
N GLN A 194 6.85 -15.25 8.62
CA GLN A 194 8.28 -15.07 8.34
C GLN A 194 9.06 -16.36 8.56
N SER A 195 8.77 -17.11 9.63
CA SER A 195 9.41 -18.41 9.86
C SER A 195 9.12 -19.43 8.76
N LEU A 196 7.90 -19.42 8.19
CA LEU A 196 7.54 -20.27 7.06
C LEU A 196 8.24 -19.85 5.77
N ALA A 197 8.34 -18.54 5.50
CA ALA A 197 9.02 -18.01 4.32
C ALA A 197 10.55 -18.18 4.36
N ALA A 198 11.17 -18.17 5.55
CA ALA A 198 12.60 -18.43 5.73
C ALA A 198 12.97 -19.92 5.62
N SER A 199 11.98 -20.81 5.69
CA SER A 199 12.15 -22.27 5.66
C SER A 199 11.79 -22.91 4.31
N ALA A 200 11.42 -22.10 3.32
CA ALA A 200 11.03 -22.50 1.97
C ALA A 200 12.08 -22.06 0.95
#